data_AF-A0A224XAY1-F1
#
_entry.id   AF-A0A224XAY1-F1
#
_cell.length_a   1.000
_cell.length_b   1.000
_cell.length_c   1.000
_cell.angle_alpha   90.00
_cell.angle_beta   90.00
_cell.angle_gamma   90.00
#
_symmetry.space_group_name_H-M   'P 1'
#
loop_
_entity.id
_entity.type
_entity.pdbx_description
1 polymer ?
#
loop_
_entity_poly.entity_id
_entity_poly.type
_entity_poly.pdbx_seq_one_letter_code
_entity_poly.pdbx_strand_id
1 'polypeptide(L)'
;FNYIVMSKGIILHTTQEIMKNNIRTFAVTLSAEMAPAATIIVYNVGRYGDIVADSLTFPVNGISRNNFTLFINNKKARTGKKVEIAIYGEPGAYVGISGIDKAFYTMQAGNELTYAKVLQKMATFDEETNGTYTHIWESHAGDPETLVYFPSSTFGIDANRTFAFAGLVVFTDVEVTRRPDACNRSLGVGECLNGRCYRLDKQCDGRWDCDDGTDEAGCTWHNATDLAHFRKTRFSRTQRHYENVWLWKDINIGPHGRFIFEIDVPRRPVHWMVSAFGMSPTMGFGMLQRPIDYIGVLPFYINVEMPSVCHQGEQIGVRVTIFNYMTKDLEAVVVLGSSPHYKFVHVEMNGIVRSYNPRTSFGEHQFFVYIKAQDASIVYLPIVPTILGDIKVKIMASTLIGKDVVYKNLHVLADGLPQYRHQSILLDLSNRAYVFQYMHVNVTDVPTIPYEEDRYYVFGSNKATVSVVGDVVGPIFPTMPVNATSLMGLPMDCAEQTMFSFAANMYTTWFMRLI
;
A
#
# COMPACT_ATOMS: atom_id res chain seq x y z
N PHE A 1 32.37 19.30 -38.77
CA PHE A 1 31.49 18.16 -38.44
C PHE A 1 30.18 18.71 -37.88
N ASN A 2 29.12 17.94 -38.01
CA ASN A 2 27.81 18.23 -37.44
C ASN A 2 27.55 17.23 -36.32
N TYR A 3 26.82 17.63 -35.29
CA TYR A 3 26.35 16.70 -34.28
C TYR A 3 24.87 16.90 -33.98
N ILE A 4 24.22 15.80 -33.63
CA ILE A 4 22.80 15.71 -33.31
C ILE A 4 22.71 15.01 -31.95
N VAL A 5 21.90 15.56 -31.05
CA VAL A 5 21.60 14.96 -29.74
C VAL A 5 20.14 14.53 -29.73
N MET A 6 19.90 13.28 -29.36
CA MET A 6 18.57 12.69 -29.34
C MET A 6 18.30 11.97 -28.02
N SER A 7 17.03 11.89 -27.65
CA SER A 7 16.53 11.14 -26.50
C SER A 7 15.03 10.94 -26.69
N LYS A 8 14.46 9.83 -26.22
CA LYS A 8 13.03 9.49 -26.35
C LYS A 8 12.53 9.53 -27.81
N GLY A 9 13.36 9.11 -28.75
CA GLY A 9 13.05 9.16 -30.18
C GLY A 9 12.86 10.56 -30.78
N ILE A 10 13.23 11.64 -30.06
CA ILE A 10 13.17 13.01 -30.58
C ILE A 10 14.55 13.65 -30.67
N ILE A 11 14.74 14.50 -31.68
CA ILE A 11 15.94 15.32 -31.84
C ILE A 11 15.83 16.54 -30.90
N LEU A 12 16.73 16.63 -29.92
CA LEU A 12 16.76 17.71 -28.95
C LEU A 12 17.62 18.89 -29.42
N HIS A 13 18.77 18.60 -30.02
CA HIS A 13 19.73 19.63 -30.39
C HIS A 13 20.50 19.25 -31.65
N THR A 14 20.71 20.22 -32.53
CA THR A 14 21.51 20.09 -33.75
C THR A 14 22.47 21.27 -33.84
N THR A 15 23.74 21.03 -34.15
CA THR A 15 24.72 22.10 -34.31
C THR A 15 25.84 21.68 -35.26
N GLN A 16 26.42 22.67 -35.92
CA GLN A 16 27.58 22.53 -36.79
C GLN A 16 28.81 23.14 -36.14
N GLU A 17 29.92 22.40 -36.17
CA GLU A 17 31.19 22.83 -35.63
C GLU A 17 32.32 22.75 -36.66
N ILE A 18 33.10 23.84 -36.76
CA ILE A 18 34.19 23.97 -37.74
C ILE A 18 35.47 23.37 -37.19
N MET A 19 35.94 22.28 -37.78
CA MET A 19 37.16 21.61 -37.33
C MET A 19 38.41 22.33 -37.89
N LYS A 20 39.17 23.02 -37.02
CA LYS A 20 40.41 23.74 -37.41
C LYS A 20 41.68 22.90 -37.28
N ASN A 21 41.70 21.97 -36.32
CA ASN A 21 42.81 21.05 -36.02
C ASN A 21 42.36 19.59 -36.16
N ASN A 22 43.30 18.63 -36.21
CA ASN A 22 43.01 17.19 -36.33
C ASN A 22 42.18 16.60 -35.18
N ILE A 23 42.22 17.20 -33.98
CA ILE A 23 41.41 16.80 -32.83
C ILE A 23 40.71 18.04 -32.30
N ARG A 24 39.41 17.93 -32.07
CA ARG A 24 38.61 18.98 -31.46
C ARG A 24 37.65 18.39 -30.43
N THR A 25 37.71 18.89 -29.22
CA THR A 25 36.75 18.60 -28.16
C THR A 25 35.63 19.65 -28.19
N PHE A 26 34.39 19.22 -27.99
CA PHE A 26 33.23 20.10 -27.85
C PHE A 26 32.47 19.73 -26.57
N ALA A 27 31.74 20.69 -26.01
CA ALA A 27 30.96 20.50 -24.80
C ALA A 27 29.47 20.44 -25.16
N VAL A 28 28.77 19.45 -24.61
CA VAL A 28 27.32 19.33 -24.72
C VAL A 28 26.73 19.64 -23.35
N THR A 29 25.86 20.64 -23.27
CA THR A 29 25.18 20.97 -22.01
C THR A 29 24.11 19.94 -21.72
N LEU A 30 24.26 19.23 -20.61
CA LEU A 30 23.27 18.25 -20.16
C LEU A 30 21.97 18.94 -19.75
N SER A 31 20.86 18.46 -20.31
CA SER A 31 19.51 18.90 -19.97
C SER A 31 18.71 17.72 -19.42
N ALA A 32 17.75 18.00 -18.53
CA ALA A 32 16.81 16.98 -18.05
C ALA A 32 15.88 16.44 -19.16
N GLU A 33 15.90 17.02 -20.36
CA GLU A 33 15.23 16.45 -21.55
C GLU A 33 15.91 15.17 -22.04
N MET A 34 17.22 15.06 -21.80
CA MET A 34 18.08 13.94 -22.19
C MET A 34 17.97 12.71 -21.28
N ALA A 35 17.18 12.76 -20.19
CA ALA A 35 16.96 11.63 -19.29
C ALA A 35 15.88 10.68 -19.85
N PRO A 36 16.01 9.34 -19.74
CA PRO A 36 17.00 8.61 -18.94
C PRO A 36 18.34 8.35 -19.64
N ALA A 37 18.35 8.34 -20.98
CA ALA A 37 19.54 8.21 -21.79
C ALA A 37 19.43 9.12 -23.02
N ALA A 38 20.58 9.55 -23.53
CA ALA A 38 20.67 10.32 -24.75
C ALA A 38 21.76 9.77 -25.67
N THR A 39 21.48 9.84 -26.97
CA THR A 39 22.37 9.42 -28.04
C THR A 39 22.89 10.66 -28.75
N ILE A 40 24.21 10.84 -28.77
CA ILE A 40 24.88 11.84 -29.61
C ILE A 40 25.35 11.14 -30.88
N ILE A 41 25.01 11.70 -32.03
CA ILE A 41 25.52 11.29 -33.33
C ILE A 41 26.40 12.42 -33.85
N VAL A 42 27.61 12.10 -34.26
CA VAL A 42 28.53 13.04 -34.92
C VAL A 42 28.74 12.56 -36.34
N TYR A 43 28.51 13.42 -37.32
CA TYR A 43 28.76 13.09 -38.71
C TYR A 43 29.47 14.21 -39.46
N ASN A 44 30.20 13.85 -40.50
CA ASN A 44 30.89 14.80 -41.36
C ASN A 44 30.68 14.41 -42.82
N VAL A 45 30.47 15.43 -43.66
CA VAL A 45 30.41 15.27 -45.11
C VAL A 45 31.79 15.63 -45.67
N GLY A 46 32.45 14.65 -46.27
CA GLY A 46 33.75 14.81 -46.92
C GLY A 46 33.66 15.68 -48.17
N ARG A 47 34.82 16.15 -48.65
CA ARG A 47 34.89 16.97 -49.87
C ARG A 47 34.49 16.20 -51.14
N TYR A 48 34.52 14.86 -51.09
CA TYR A 48 34.20 13.98 -52.22
C TYR A 48 32.78 13.41 -52.14
N GLY A 49 31.94 13.90 -51.22
CA GLY A 49 30.57 13.39 -51.06
C GLY A 49 30.49 12.09 -50.27
N ASP A 50 31.41 11.89 -49.33
CA ASP A 50 31.53 10.72 -48.47
C ASP A 50 31.07 11.07 -47.04
N ILE A 51 30.07 10.35 -46.52
CA ILE A 51 29.53 10.57 -45.17
C ILE A 51 30.18 9.60 -44.19
N VAL A 52 30.77 10.16 -43.12
CA VAL A 52 31.26 9.40 -41.97
C VAL A 52 30.42 9.78 -40.76
N ALA A 53 29.93 8.80 -40.03
CA ALA A 53 29.11 8.99 -38.84
C ALA A 53 29.59 8.07 -37.71
N ASP A 54 29.47 8.57 -36.48
CA ASP A 54 29.75 7.84 -35.24
C ASP A 54 28.66 8.21 -34.22
N SER A 55 28.35 7.31 -33.28
CA SER A 55 27.34 7.54 -32.26
C SER A 55 27.73 7.00 -30.88
N LEU A 56 27.33 7.74 -29.86
CA LEU A 56 27.57 7.44 -28.46
C LEU A 56 26.29 7.65 -27.67
N THR A 57 25.83 6.60 -26.99
CA THR A 57 24.72 6.71 -26.04
C THR A 57 25.26 6.74 -24.62
N PHE A 58 24.76 7.69 -23.83
CA PHE A 58 25.16 7.87 -22.44
C PHE A 58 23.93 8.13 -21.57
N PRO A 59 23.96 7.66 -20.31
CA PRO A 59 22.87 7.88 -19.38
C PRO A 59 22.88 9.29 -18.80
N VAL A 60 21.69 9.84 -18.58
CA VAL A 60 21.49 11.14 -17.93
C VAL A 60 20.55 11.00 -16.75
N ASN A 61 21.05 11.32 -15.57
CA ASN A 61 20.23 11.37 -14.37
C ASN A 61 19.47 12.71 -14.32
N GLY A 62 18.17 12.68 -14.65
CA GLY A 62 17.38 13.92 -14.76
C GLY A 62 15.87 13.75 -14.63
N ILE A 63 15.35 12.60 -14.18
CA ILE A 63 13.90 12.37 -14.10
C ILE A 63 13.21 13.35 -13.15
N SER A 64 13.85 13.70 -12.03
CA SER A 64 13.20 14.52 -11.00
C SER A 64 13.50 16.01 -11.19
N ARG A 65 12.98 16.62 -12.27
CA ARG A 65 13.01 18.08 -12.44
C ARG A 65 12.26 18.77 -11.31
N ASN A 66 11.09 18.23 -10.94
CA ASN A 66 10.33 18.66 -9.78
C ASN A 66 10.92 18.02 -8.52
N ASN A 67 11.98 18.62 -7.99
CA ASN A 67 12.57 18.17 -6.75
C ASN A 67 11.72 18.69 -5.57
N PHE A 68 10.76 17.87 -5.15
CA PHE A 68 10.03 18.12 -3.90
C PHE A 68 10.70 17.36 -2.76
N THR A 69 10.65 17.94 -1.57
CA THR A 69 11.17 17.33 -0.35
C THR A 69 10.03 17.05 0.60
N LEU A 70 10.04 15.85 1.20
CA LEU A 70 9.08 15.44 2.21
C LEU A 70 9.83 15.28 3.53
N PHE A 71 9.39 16.02 4.54
CA PHE A 71 9.93 15.96 5.90
C PHE A 71 8.86 15.50 6.87
N ILE A 72 9.19 14.50 7.68
CA ILE A 72 8.33 13.98 8.74
C ILE A 72 8.89 14.47 10.07
N ASN A 73 8.20 15.42 10.69
CA ASN A 73 8.59 16.03 11.96
C ASN A 73 7.93 15.30 13.15
N ASN A 74 8.72 14.49 13.85
CA ASN A 74 8.30 13.77 15.05
C ASN A 74 8.53 14.57 16.36
N LYS A 75 9.19 15.73 16.30
CA LYS A 75 9.59 16.47 17.53
C LYS A 75 8.46 17.33 18.11
N LYS A 76 7.46 17.69 17.28
CA LYS A 76 6.37 18.59 17.68
C LYS A 76 5.35 17.92 18.59
N ALA A 77 5.03 16.65 18.35
CA ALA A 77 4.08 15.88 19.13
C ALA A 77 4.80 14.92 20.10
N ARG A 78 4.93 15.33 21.37
CA ARG A 78 5.60 14.53 22.42
C ARG A 78 4.97 13.16 22.70
N THR A 79 3.74 12.93 22.26
CA THR A 79 3.01 11.67 22.49
C THR A 79 3.30 10.59 21.44
N GLY A 80 3.94 10.95 20.31
CA GLY A 80 4.16 10.05 19.16
C GLY A 80 2.88 9.52 18.50
N LYS A 81 1.70 10.01 18.90
CA LYS A 81 0.39 9.63 18.33
C LYS A 81 0.04 10.40 17.07
N LYS A 82 0.58 11.62 16.95
CA LYS A 82 0.43 12.48 15.78
C LYS A 82 1.80 12.83 15.24
N VAL A 83 1.91 13.03 13.94
CA VAL A 83 3.13 13.49 13.30
C VAL A 83 2.81 14.60 12.32
N GLU A 84 3.70 15.59 12.24
CA GLU A 84 3.60 16.68 11.28
C GLU A 84 4.38 16.31 10.02
N ILE A 85 3.75 16.43 8.87
CA ILE A 85 4.36 16.20 7.56
C ILE A 85 4.43 17.54 6.85
N ALA A 86 5.64 17.90 6.43
CA ALA A 86 5.92 19.10 5.67
C ALA A 86 6.45 18.73 4.29
N ILE A 87 5.77 19.20 3.26
CA ILE A 87 6.13 18.99 1.87
C ILE A 87 6.54 20.33 1.30
N TYR A 88 7.69 20.39 0.65
CA TYR A 88 8.18 21.57 -0.05
C TYR A 88 8.39 21.22 -1.51
N GLY A 89 7.94 22.09 -2.41
CA GLY A 89 8.03 21.87 -3.84
C GLY A 89 7.47 23.05 -4.60
N GLU A 90 7.34 22.90 -5.92
CA GLU A 90 6.85 23.98 -6.77
C GLU A 90 5.38 24.32 -6.49
N PRO A 91 5.01 25.62 -6.43
CA PRO A 91 3.62 26.04 -6.34
C PRO A 91 2.75 25.42 -7.44
N GLY A 92 1.61 24.86 -7.05
CA GLY A 92 0.68 24.21 -7.98
C GLY A 92 1.06 22.77 -8.38
N ALA A 93 2.18 22.24 -7.87
CA ALA A 93 2.51 20.83 -8.08
C ALA A 93 1.56 19.91 -7.29
N TYR A 94 1.17 18.81 -7.92
CA TYR A 94 0.48 17.69 -7.30
C TYR A 94 1.49 16.75 -6.64
N VAL A 95 1.22 16.25 -5.44
CA VAL A 95 2.06 15.28 -4.73
C VAL A 95 1.17 14.17 -4.17
N GLY A 96 1.44 12.93 -4.56
CA GLY A 96 0.83 11.72 -4.00
C GLY A 96 1.79 11.07 -3.00
N ILE A 97 1.29 10.71 -1.83
CA ILE A 97 2.07 10.09 -0.75
C ILE A 97 1.45 8.76 -0.39
N SER A 98 2.29 7.80 -0.02
CA SER A 98 1.90 6.50 0.49
C SER A 98 2.86 6.03 1.57
N GLY A 99 2.33 5.49 2.66
CA GLY A 99 3.08 4.90 3.77
C GLY A 99 2.72 3.43 3.90
N ILE A 100 3.68 2.55 3.65
CA ILE A 100 3.51 1.10 3.72
C ILE A 100 4.40 0.55 4.83
N ASP A 101 3.96 -0.49 5.51
CA ASP A 101 4.76 -1.18 6.53
C ASP A 101 6.07 -1.71 5.91
N LYS A 102 7.22 -1.50 6.56
CA LYS A 102 8.53 -1.92 6.04
C LYS A 102 8.61 -3.43 5.75
N ALA A 103 7.94 -4.24 6.56
CA ALA A 103 7.88 -5.68 6.31
C ALA A 103 7.13 -6.01 5.01
N PHE A 104 6.20 -5.14 4.57
CA PHE A 104 5.47 -5.32 3.33
C PHE A 104 6.13 -4.66 2.14
N TYR A 105 6.73 -3.49 2.34
CA TYR A 105 7.59 -2.84 1.36
C TYR A 105 8.64 -3.83 0.80
N THR A 106 9.29 -4.58 1.70
CA THR A 106 10.31 -5.59 1.35
C THR A 106 9.72 -6.87 0.74
N MET A 107 8.49 -7.27 1.13
CA MET A 107 7.81 -8.46 0.59
C MET A 107 7.11 -8.20 -0.75
N GLN A 108 6.86 -6.94 -1.09
CA GLN A 108 6.17 -6.60 -2.33
C GLN A 108 7.02 -7.00 -3.52
N ALA A 109 6.41 -7.75 -4.43
CA ALA A 109 7.00 -8.40 -5.60
C ALA A 109 7.45 -7.42 -6.70
N GLY A 110 8.08 -6.29 -6.34
CA GLY A 110 8.33 -5.19 -7.27
C GLY A 110 7.05 -4.51 -7.72
N ASN A 111 5.95 -4.56 -6.95
CA ASN A 111 4.70 -3.89 -7.28
C ASN A 111 4.71 -2.39 -6.97
N GLU A 112 5.70 -1.92 -6.21
CA GLU A 112 5.84 -0.50 -5.91
C GLU A 112 6.49 0.29 -7.04
N LEU A 113 6.26 1.60 -7.00
CA LEU A 113 6.85 2.58 -7.88
C LEU A 113 8.22 3.00 -7.32
N THR A 114 9.27 2.28 -7.70
CA THR A 114 10.66 2.61 -7.32
C THR A 114 11.33 3.51 -8.36
N TYR A 115 12.37 4.23 -7.93
CA TYR A 115 13.13 5.11 -8.83
C TYR A 115 13.72 4.37 -10.03
N ALA A 116 14.31 3.20 -9.77
CA ALA A 116 14.89 2.33 -10.79
C ALA A 116 13.85 1.78 -11.78
N LYS A 117 12.67 1.40 -11.31
CA LYS A 117 11.63 0.84 -12.18
C LYS A 117 11.05 1.88 -13.14
N VAL A 118 10.89 3.12 -12.68
CA VAL A 118 10.49 4.23 -13.56
C VAL A 118 11.59 4.52 -14.59
N LEU A 119 12.87 4.56 -14.19
CA LEU A 119 13.99 4.71 -15.12
C LEU A 119 14.00 3.62 -16.19
N GLN A 120 13.86 2.35 -15.78
CA GLN A 120 13.83 1.21 -16.68
C GLN A 120 12.67 1.31 -17.68
N LYS A 121 11.46 1.67 -17.20
CA LYS A 121 10.29 1.87 -18.06
C LYS A 121 10.36 3.14 -18.91
N MET A 122 11.14 4.14 -18.53
CA MET A 122 11.41 5.28 -19.38
C MET A 122 12.43 4.94 -20.48
N ALA A 123 13.39 4.06 -20.19
CA ALA A 123 14.39 3.64 -21.16
C ALA A 123 13.77 2.83 -22.32
N THR A 124 12.64 2.14 -22.09
CA THR A 124 11.91 1.46 -23.18
C THR A 124 11.26 2.42 -24.18
N PHE A 125 11.22 3.73 -23.94
CA PHE A 125 10.81 4.69 -24.98
C PHE A 125 11.87 4.90 -26.06
N ASP A 126 13.12 4.48 -25.82
CA ASP A 126 14.24 4.55 -26.76
C ASP A 126 14.59 3.16 -27.34
N GLU A 127 13.63 2.22 -27.36
CA GLU A 127 13.83 0.80 -27.72
C GLU A 127 14.32 0.58 -29.17
N GLU A 128 14.11 1.55 -30.07
CA GLU A 128 14.68 1.53 -31.43
C GLU A 128 16.20 1.80 -31.44
N THR A 129 16.73 2.40 -30.38
CA THR A 129 18.16 2.64 -30.23
C THR A 129 18.82 1.52 -29.43
N ASN A 130 19.98 1.04 -29.89
CA ASN A 130 20.77 0.08 -29.12
C ASN A 130 21.16 0.72 -27.78
N GLY A 131 20.41 0.36 -26.73
CA GLY A 131 20.49 1.04 -25.45
C GLY A 131 21.83 0.90 -24.74
N THR A 132 22.05 1.80 -23.79
CA THR A 132 23.15 1.71 -22.81
C THR A 132 23.13 0.38 -22.05
N TYR A 133 24.31 -0.18 -21.77
CA TYR A 133 24.41 -1.32 -20.86
C TYR A 133 23.85 -0.94 -19.49
N THR A 134 23.04 -1.83 -18.91
CA THR A 134 22.42 -1.63 -17.61
C THR A 134 22.73 -2.77 -16.66
N HIS A 135 22.85 -2.45 -15.38
CA HIS A 135 22.93 -3.43 -14.31
C HIS A 135 21.98 -3.04 -13.17
N ILE A 136 21.12 -3.97 -12.78
CA ILE A 136 20.22 -3.83 -11.65
C ILE A 136 20.87 -4.50 -10.44
N TRP A 137 21.08 -3.74 -9.37
CA TRP A 137 21.48 -4.30 -8.09
C TRP A 137 20.24 -4.62 -7.27
N GLU A 138 20.08 -5.89 -6.94
CA GLU A 138 19.02 -6.37 -6.07
C GLU A 138 19.55 -6.57 -4.65
N SER A 139 18.83 -6.07 -3.64
CA SER A 139 19.17 -6.28 -2.24
C SER A 139 18.42 -7.50 -1.68
N HIS A 140 19.16 -8.42 -1.05
CA HIS A 140 18.54 -9.51 -0.28
C HIS A 140 17.78 -8.99 0.96
N ALA A 141 18.13 -7.81 1.47
CA ALA A 141 17.45 -7.19 2.60
C ALA A 141 16.12 -6.50 2.22
N GLY A 142 15.77 -6.50 0.92
CA GLY A 142 14.56 -5.88 0.39
C GLY A 142 14.64 -4.36 0.25
N ASP A 143 15.87 -3.81 0.22
CA ASP A 143 16.08 -2.41 -0.16
C ASP A 143 15.64 -2.18 -1.62
N PRO A 144 15.22 -0.96 -1.98
CA PRO A 144 14.82 -0.65 -3.35
C PRO A 144 15.96 -0.94 -4.33
N GLU A 145 15.60 -1.54 -5.46
CA GLU A 145 16.52 -1.82 -6.57
C GLU A 145 17.23 -0.54 -7.02
N THR A 146 18.53 -0.66 -7.30
CA THR A 146 19.31 0.45 -7.87
C THR A 146 19.78 0.09 -9.26
N LEU A 147 19.47 0.94 -10.23
CA LEU A 147 19.83 0.78 -11.63
C LEU A 147 21.07 1.64 -11.94
N VAL A 148 22.09 1.01 -12.49
CA VAL A 148 23.29 1.68 -12.99
C VAL A 148 23.35 1.52 -14.49
N TYR A 149 23.59 2.62 -15.19
CA TYR A 149 23.76 2.66 -16.63
C TYR A 149 25.24 2.92 -16.96
N PHE A 150 25.73 2.32 -18.04
CA PHE A 150 27.05 2.57 -18.58
C PHE A 150 26.96 3.15 -19.99
N PRO A 151 27.84 4.12 -20.35
CA PRO A 151 27.89 4.62 -21.71
C PRO A 151 28.32 3.51 -22.66
N SER A 152 27.70 3.46 -23.84
CA SER A 152 27.99 2.49 -24.89
C SER A 152 28.18 3.19 -26.23
N SER A 153 29.20 2.78 -26.97
CA SER A 153 29.36 3.18 -28.37
C SER A 153 28.32 2.45 -29.20
N THR A 154 27.47 3.19 -29.90
CA THR A 154 26.31 2.66 -30.64
C THR A 154 26.48 2.76 -32.15
N PHE A 155 27.72 2.91 -32.62
CA PHE A 155 28.00 3.02 -34.05
C PHE A 155 27.68 1.73 -34.80
N GLY A 156 27.23 1.90 -36.03
CA GLY A 156 27.07 0.80 -36.98
C GLY A 156 28.34 0.59 -37.80
N ILE A 157 28.40 -0.55 -38.50
CA ILE A 157 29.51 -0.84 -39.44
C ILE A 157 29.64 0.24 -40.53
N ASP A 158 28.51 0.80 -40.97
CA ASP A 158 28.45 1.87 -41.97
C ASP A 158 27.66 3.09 -41.46
N ALA A 159 27.75 4.20 -42.18
CA ALA A 159 27.03 5.42 -41.84
C ALA A 159 25.51 5.19 -41.81
N ASN A 160 24.94 4.48 -42.80
CA ASN A 160 23.51 4.20 -42.84
C ASN A 160 23.03 3.41 -41.61
N ARG A 161 23.80 2.39 -41.17
CA ARG A 161 23.47 1.60 -39.97
C ARG A 161 23.61 2.42 -38.70
N THR A 162 24.59 3.33 -38.63
CA THR A 162 24.76 4.24 -37.48
C THR A 162 23.55 5.15 -37.30
N PHE A 163 23.00 5.69 -38.39
CA PHE A 163 21.76 6.46 -38.34
C PHE A 163 20.54 5.58 -38.01
N ALA A 164 20.45 4.38 -38.59
CA ALA A 164 19.37 3.44 -38.32
C ALA A 164 19.33 2.97 -36.86
N PHE A 165 20.50 2.66 -36.25
CA PHE A 165 20.62 2.32 -34.83
C PHE A 165 20.29 3.48 -33.90
N ALA A 166 20.24 4.70 -34.41
CA ALA A 166 19.77 5.86 -33.67
C ALA A 166 18.28 6.16 -33.94
N GLY A 167 17.58 5.34 -34.74
CA GLY A 167 16.17 5.58 -35.10
C GLY A 167 15.97 6.71 -36.13
N LEU A 168 17.02 7.07 -36.88
CA LEU A 168 16.95 8.13 -37.89
C LEU A 168 16.84 7.55 -39.31
N VAL A 169 15.94 8.15 -40.09
CA VAL A 169 15.88 8.00 -41.54
C VAL A 169 16.52 9.22 -42.19
N VAL A 170 17.53 8.99 -43.03
CA VAL A 170 18.33 10.06 -43.62
C VAL A 170 17.98 10.23 -45.10
N PHE A 171 17.59 11.44 -45.48
CA PHE A 171 17.43 11.85 -46.88
C PHE A 171 18.55 12.83 -47.25
N THR A 172 19.41 12.45 -48.19
CA THR A 172 20.49 13.30 -48.67
C THR A 172 20.76 13.08 -50.15
N ASP A 173 21.26 14.13 -50.83
CA ASP A 173 21.74 14.04 -52.21
C ASP A 173 23.12 13.36 -52.32
N VAL A 174 23.77 13.14 -51.17
CA VAL A 174 25.09 12.55 -51.02
C VAL A 174 24.96 11.04 -50.80
N GLU A 175 25.90 10.26 -51.33
CA GLU A 175 25.90 8.82 -51.17
C GLU A 175 26.18 8.44 -49.70
N VAL A 176 25.19 7.84 -49.04
CA VAL A 176 25.35 7.29 -47.69
C VAL A 176 25.95 5.89 -47.81
N THR A 177 27.09 5.67 -47.16
CA THR A 177 27.74 4.35 -47.16
C THR A 177 26.82 3.31 -46.52
N ARG A 178 26.62 2.22 -47.26
CA ARG A 178 25.84 1.06 -46.85
C ARG A 178 26.55 -0.20 -47.33
N ARG A 179 26.86 -1.10 -46.40
CA ARG A 179 27.25 -2.46 -46.72
C ARG A 179 26.04 -3.18 -47.33
N PRO A 180 26.19 -3.82 -48.50
CA PRO A 180 25.12 -4.60 -49.08
C PRO A 180 24.74 -5.74 -48.13
N ASP A 181 23.47 -5.79 -47.73
CA ASP A 181 22.93 -6.90 -46.96
C ASP A 181 22.81 -8.10 -47.91
N ALA A 182 23.58 -9.17 -47.66
CA ALA A 182 23.49 -10.40 -48.44
C ALA A 182 22.22 -11.21 -48.08
N CYS A 183 21.60 -10.91 -46.95
CA CYS A 183 20.48 -11.66 -46.38
C CYS A 183 19.17 -10.89 -46.57
N ASN A 184 18.18 -11.54 -47.17
CA ASN A 184 16.89 -10.90 -47.41
C ASN A 184 15.97 -11.02 -46.19
N ARG A 185 15.79 -9.91 -45.46
CA ARG A 185 14.92 -9.82 -44.29
C ARG A 185 13.45 -10.19 -44.60
N SER A 186 12.97 -9.90 -45.81
CA SER A 186 11.59 -10.24 -46.22
C SER A 186 11.35 -11.75 -46.40
N LEU A 187 12.41 -12.54 -46.59
CA LEU A 187 12.35 -14.00 -46.68
C LEU A 187 12.54 -14.69 -45.32
N GLY A 188 12.51 -13.94 -44.22
CA GLY A 188 12.67 -14.50 -42.88
C GLY A 188 14.14 -14.70 -42.46
N VAL A 189 15.09 -14.01 -43.09
CA VAL A 189 16.53 -14.24 -42.88
C VAL A 189 17.24 -12.95 -42.44
N GLY A 190 17.90 -13.00 -41.27
CA GLY A 190 18.75 -11.93 -40.73
C GLY A 190 20.22 -12.11 -41.11
N GLU A 191 21.04 -11.08 -40.85
CA GLU A 191 22.47 -11.08 -41.15
C GLU A 191 23.31 -10.93 -39.86
N CYS A 192 24.35 -11.75 -39.73
CA CYS A 192 25.38 -11.65 -38.69
C CYS A 192 26.40 -10.55 -39.03
N LEU A 193 27.17 -10.05 -38.04
CA LEU A 193 28.25 -9.07 -38.30
C LEU A 193 29.26 -9.56 -39.35
N ASN A 194 29.62 -10.85 -39.33
CA ASN A 194 30.51 -11.47 -40.32
C ASN A 194 29.90 -11.65 -41.73
N GLY A 195 28.64 -11.26 -41.97
CA GLY A 195 27.96 -11.37 -43.27
C GLY A 195 27.32 -12.72 -43.58
N ARG A 196 27.27 -13.64 -42.59
CA ARG A 196 26.49 -14.89 -42.69
C ARG A 196 25.02 -14.62 -42.42
N CYS A 197 24.15 -15.45 -42.99
CA CYS A 197 22.71 -15.34 -42.79
C CYS A 197 22.20 -16.34 -41.75
N TYR A 198 21.29 -15.90 -40.87
CA TYR A 198 20.59 -16.75 -39.91
C TYR A 198 19.07 -16.60 -40.10
N ARG A 199 18.27 -17.58 -39.66
CA ARG A 199 16.80 -17.47 -39.76
C ARG A 199 16.28 -16.59 -38.62
N LEU A 200 15.39 -15.66 -38.93
CA LEU A 200 14.76 -14.77 -37.92
C LEU A 200 14.00 -15.56 -36.85
N ASP A 201 13.44 -16.73 -37.19
CA ASP A 201 12.77 -17.63 -36.24
C ASP A 201 13.70 -18.14 -35.12
N LYS A 202 15.02 -18.05 -35.32
CA LYS A 202 16.04 -18.47 -34.37
C LYS A 202 16.67 -17.30 -33.63
N GLN A 203 16.18 -16.08 -33.85
CA GLN A 203 16.61 -14.95 -33.05
C GLN A 203 16.15 -15.15 -31.60
N CYS A 204 17.05 -14.97 -30.64
CA CYS A 204 16.75 -15.14 -29.21
C CYS A 204 16.33 -16.57 -28.81
N ASP A 205 16.87 -17.60 -29.46
CA ASP A 205 16.60 -19.00 -29.13
C ASP A 205 17.57 -19.58 -28.08
N GLY A 206 18.55 -18.78 -27.64
CA GLY A 206 19.56 -19.12 -26.64
C GLY A 206 20.74 -19.88 -27.23
N ARG A 207 20.84 -20.03 -28.55
CA ARG A 207 21.95 -20.66 -29.25
C ARG A 207 22.62 -19.66 -30.19
N TRP A 208 23.95 -19.62 -30.16
CA TRP A 208 24.72 -18.80 -31.10
C TRP A 208 24.80 -19.48 -32.47
N ASP A 209 23.89 -19.11 -33.38
CA ASP A 209 23.96 -19.41 -34.81
C ASP A 209 24.87 -18.42 -35.55
N CYS A 210 25.00 -17.18 -35.06
CA CYS A 210 26.05 -16.27 -35.48
C CYS A 210 27.31 -16.47 -34.63
N ASP A 211 28.48 -16.60 -35.27
CA ASP A 211 29.77 -16.72 -34.56
C ASP A 211 30.06 -15.51 -33.62
N ASP A 212 29.48 -14.34 -33.94
CA ASP A 212 29.59 -13.11 -33.15
C ASP A 212 28.49 -12.94 -32.08
N GLY A 213 27.50 -13.84 -32.05
CA GLY A 213 26.34 -13.76 -31.14
C GLY A 213 25.32 -12.66 -31.47
N THR A 214 25.30 -12.15 -32.70
CA THR A 214 24.37 -11.07 -33.13
C THR A 214 22.90 -11.47 -33.02
N ASP A 215 22.59 -12.73 -33.24
CA ASP A 215 21.27 -13.36 -33.14
C ASP A 215 20.73 -13.44 -31.70
N GLU A 216 21.62 -13.44 -30.71
CA GLU A 216 21.29 -13.43 -29.28
C GLU A 216 21.47 -12.04 -28.63
N ALA A 217 21.81 -11.02 -29.43
CA ALA A 217 21.95 -9.66 -28.95
C ALA A 217 20.58 -8.98 -28.78
N GLY A 218 20.40 -8.25 -27.67
CA GLY A 218 19.17 -7.48 -27.41
C GLY A 218 17.94 -8.33 -27.05
N CYS A 219 18.12 -9.62 -26.78
CA CYS A 219 17.04 -10.53 -26.43
C CYS A 219 16.51 -10.30 -25.02
N THR A 220 15.20 -10.48 -24.85
CA THR A 220 14.59 -10.51 -23.51
C THR A 220 14.85 -11.88 -22.89
N TRP A 221 15.84 -11.97 -22.01
CA TRP A 221 16.12 -13.21 -21.31
C TRP A 221 14.92 -13.57 -20.43
N HIS A 222 14.25 -14.69 -20.71
CA HIS A 222 13.29 -15.27 -19.77
C HIS A 222 14.07 -15.76 -18.55
N ASN A 223 14.06 -14.95 -17.50
CA ASN A 223 14.62 -15.34 -16.20
C ASN A 223 13.88 -16.59 -15.71
N ALA A 224 14.52 -17.76 -15.82
CA ALA A 224 13.99 -19.04 -15.34
C ALA A 224 13.70 -19.04 -13.83
N THR A 225 14.32 -18.12 -13.09
CA THR A 225 13.96 -17.78 -11.72
C THR A 225 13.12 -16.50 -11.71
N ASP A 226 11.88 -16.56 -12.18
CA ASP A 226 10.97 -15.41 -12.06
C ASP A 226 10.57 -15.25 -10.58
N LEU A 227 11.49 -14.63 -9.82
CA LEU A 227 11.34 -14.21 -8.44
C LEU A 227 10.10 -13.32 -8.30
N ALA A 228 9.70 -12.57 -9.34
CA ALA A 228 8.47 -11.79 -9.31
C ALA A 228 7.23 -12.70 -9.36
N HIS A 229 7.21 -13.76 -10.18
CA HIS A 229 6.15 -14.79 -10.14
C HIS A 229 6.11 -15.55 -8.81
N PHE A 230 7.27 -15.93 -8.26
CA PHE A 230 7.36 -16.56 -6.93
C PHE A 230 6.84 -15.63 -5.83
N ARG A 231 7.21 -14.34 -5.85
CA ARG A 231 6.70 -13.35 -4.89
C ARG A 231 5.20 -13.08 -5.08
N LYS A 232 4.67 -13.08 -6.31
CA LYS A 232 3.23 -12.88 -6.62
C LYS A 232 2.34 -14.04 -6.16
N THR A 233 2.80 -15.28 -6.29
CA THR A 233 2.01 -16.48 -5.97
C THR A 233 2.06 -16.88 -4.50
N ARG A 234 2.86 -16.18 -3.70
CA ARG A 234 2.91 -16.35 -2.25
C ARG A 234 1.65 -15.77 -1.60
N PHE A 235 0.64 -16.62 -1.43
CA PHE A 235 -0.50 -16.28 -0.58
C PHE A 235 -0.08 -16.28 0.89
N SER A 236 -0.15 -15.12 1.53
CA SER A 236 0.01 -15.01 2.97
C SER A 236 -1.36 -14.86 3.61
N ARG A 237 -1.72 -15.80 4.49
CA ARG A 237 -2.97 -15.78 5.28
C ARG A 237 -2.95 -14.75 6.41
N THR A 238 -1.92 -13.90 6.45
CA THR A 238 -1.76 -12.89 7.48
C THR A 238 -2.67 -11.70 7.16
N GLN A 239 -3.74 -11.52 7.93
CA GLN A 239 -4.71 -10.43 7.74
C GLN A 239 -4.06 -9.03 7.70
N ARG A 240 -2.89 -8.88 8.34
CA ARG A 240 -2.05 -7.67 8.28
C ARG A 240 -1.77 -7.20 6.84
N HIS A 241 -1.74 -8.09 5.84
CA HIS A 241 -1.52 -7.71 4.42
C HIS A 241 -2.67 -6.88 3.81
N TYR A 242 -3.88 -6.96 4.36
CA TYR A 242 -5.08 -6.38 3.75
C TYR A 242 -5.55 -5.08 4.44
N GLU A 243 -4.93 -4.68 5.55
CA GLU A 243 -5.40 -3.55 6.39
C GLU A 243 -4.51 -2.30 6.35
N ASN A 244 -3.41 -2.30 5.60
CA ASN A 244 -2.32 -1.35 5.88
C ASN A 244 -1.92 -0.47 4.69
N VAL A 245 -2.53 0.71 4.62
CA VAL A 245 -1.93 1.87 3.96
C VAL A 245 -2.06 3.08 4.89
N TRP A 246 -0.93 3.59 5.35
CA TRP A 246 -0.84 4.89 6.03
C TRP A 246 -0.55 5.97 4.99
N LEU A 247 -0.81 7.24 5.29
CA LEU A 247 -0.43 8.37 4.42
C LEU A 247 -0.98 8.36 2.97
N TRP A 248 -1.98 7.55 2.62
CA TRP A 248 -2.59 7.57 1.29
C TRP A 248 -3.37 8.87 1.06
N LYS A 249 -2.67 9.89 0.54
CA LYS A 249 -3.20 11.24 0.34
C LYS A 249 -2.60 11.88 -0.89
N ASP A 250 -3.44 12.66 -1.55
CA ASP A 250 -3.11 13.56 -2.63
C ASP A 250 -3.12 15.01 -2.15
N ILE A 251 -2.13 15.78 -2.58
CA ILE A 251 -1.88 17.13 -2.06
C ILE A 251 -1.47 18.04 -3.21
N ASN A 252 -2.11 19.21 -3.29
CA ASN A 252 -1.69 20.28 -4.18
C ASN A 252 -0.88 21.30 -3.39
N ILE A 253 0.34 21.61 -3.84
CA ILE A 253 1.21 22.58 -3.17
C ILE A 253 0.65 23.99 -3.40
N GLY A 254 0.47 24.74 -2.31
CA GLY A 254 -0.02 26.12 -2.36
C GLY A 254 1.01 27.12 -2.93
N PRO A 255 0.61 28.39 -3.10
CA PRO A 255 1.46 29.45 -3.67
C PRO A 255 2.76 29.72 -2.89
N HIS A 256 2.81 29.32 -1.62
CA HIS A 256 4.01 29.45 -0.77
C HIS A 256 5.06 28.35 -0.98
N GLY A 257 4.85 27.41 -1.93
CA GLY A 257 5.78 26.32 -2.21
C GLY A 257 5.91 25.30 -1.07
N ARG A 258 4.95 25.29 -0.14
CA ARG A 258 4.92 24.35 0.99
C ARG A 258 3.50 23.97 1.37
N PHE A 259 3.34 22.75 1.85
CA PHE A 259 2.11 22.24 2.44
C PHE A 259 2.43 21.45 3.72
N ILE A 260 1.79 21.81 4.83
CA ILE A 260 2.08 21.23 6.14
C ILE A 260 0.77 20.77 6.77
N PHE A 261 0.72 19.53 7.22
CA PHE A 261 -0.44 18.97 7.91
C PHE A 261 -0.03 17.98 9.00
N GLU A 262 -0.93 17.76 9.95
CA GLU A 262 -0.75 16.77 11.02
C GLU A 262 -1.63 15.55 10.74
N ILE A 263 -1.10 14.35 10.94
CA ILE A 263 -1.83 13.09 10.80
C ILE A 263 -1.61 12.19 12.01
N ASP A 264 -2.63 11.40 12.35
CA ASP A 264 -2.49 10.35 13.35
C ASP A 264 -1.64 9.19 12.81
N VAL A 265 -0.68 8.76 13.63
CA VAL A 265 0.13 7.57 13.36
C VAL A 265 -0.69 6.34 13.77
N PRO A 266 -0.80 5.31 12.92
CA PRO A 266 -1.49 4.09 13.29
C PRO A 266 -0.90 3.52 14.58
N ARG A 267 -1.76 3.06 15.50
CA ARG A 267 -1.36 2.60 16.85
C ARG A 267 -0.56 1.28 16.87
N ARG A 268 -0.02 0.84 15.72
CA ARG A 268 0.76 -0.39 15.61
C ARG A 268 2.25 -0.05 15.68
N PRO A 269 3.05 -0.79 16.48
CA PRO A 269 4.48 -0.57 16.62
C PRO A 269 5.21 -1.14 15.40
N VAL A 270 5.19 -0.41 14.28
CA VAL A 270 5.82 -0.83 13.02
C VAL A 270 6.66 0.30 12.44
N HIS A 271 7.59 -0.09 11.57
CA HIS A 271 8.33 0.84 10.72
C HIS A 271 7.52 1.09 9.45
N TRP A 272 7.38 2.35 9.09
CA TRP A 272 6.63 2.79 7.92
C TRP A 272 7.60 3.31 6.86
N MET A 273 7.56 2.72 5.68
CA MET A 273 8.26 3.20 4.50
C MET A 273 7.34 4.17 3.75
N VAL A 274 7.73 5.44 3.74
CA VAL A 274 6.96 6.51 3.09
C VAL A 274 7.56 6.79 1.71
N SER A 275 6.77 6.55 0.68
CA SER A 275 7.07 6.89 -0.71
C SER A 275 6.20 8.07 -1.14
N ALA A 276 6.73 8.87 -2.07
CA ALA A 276 5.99 9.97 -2.65
C ALA A 276 6.44 10.20 -4.09
N PHE A 277 5.48 10.63 -4.92
CA PHE A 277 5.73 11.14 -6.26
C PHE A 277 4.99 12.46 -6.42
N GLY A 278 5.46 13.29 -7.35
CA GLY A 278 4.88 14.58 -7.64
C GLY A 278 4.82 14.85 -9.13
N MET A 279 3.91 15.72 -9.53
CA MET A 279 3.71 16.15 -10.90
C MET A 279 3.49 17.65 -10.92
N SER A 280 4.39 18.36 -11.57
CA SER A 280 4.30 19.81 -11.80
C SER A 280 3.90 20.07 -13.25
N PRO A 281 3.11 21.12 -13.55
CA PRO A 281 2.82 21.54 -14.92
C PRO A 281 4.06 21.99 -15.72
N THR A 282 5.05 22.59 -15.05
CA THR A 282 6.25 23.20 -15.64
C THR A 282 7.44 22.25 -15.59
N MET A 283 7.64 21.59 -14.44
CA MET A 283 8.77 20.69 -14.22
C MET A 283 8.44 19.22 -14.53
N GLY A 284 7.16 18.86 -14.67
CA GLY A 284 6.75 17.49 -14.96
C GLY A 284 6.83 16.56 -13.74
N PHE A 285 7.10 15.28 -13.99
CA PHE A 285 7.16 14.24 -12.97
C PHE A 285 8.38 14.37 -12.07
N GLY A 286 8.23 14.05 -10.79
CA GLY A 286 9.30 13.93 -9.81
C GLY A 286 8.96 12.86 -8.79
N MET A 287 9.96 12.30 -8.11
CA MET A 287 9.74 11.31 -7.06
C MET A 287 10.90 11.29 -6.09
N LEU A 288 10.65 10.77 -4.89
CA LEU A 288 11.72 10.52 -3.93
C LEU A 288 12.64 9.41 -4.46
N GLN A 289 13.95 9.69 -4.52
CA GLN A 289 14.94 8.69 -4.94
C GLN A 289 15.02 7.51 -3.97
N ARG A 290 14.80 7.77 -2.68
CA ARG A 290 14.72 6.75 -1.63
C ARG A 290 13.48 7.00 -0.78
N PRO A 291 12.72 5.95 -0.43
CA PRO A 291 11.64 6.07 0.53
C PRO A 291 12.18 6.48 1.90
N ILE A 292 11.34 7.15 2.69
CA ILE A 292 11.68 7.60 4.03
C ILE A 292 11.25 6.54 5.05
N ASP A 293 12.19 6.03 5.83
CA ASP A 293 11.90 5.09 6.94
C ASP A 293 11.47 5.89 8.19
N TYR A 294 10.19 5.76 8.54
CA TYR A 294 9.59 6.35 9.72
C TYR A 294 9.32 5.30 10.79
N ILE A 295 9.91 5.47 11.98
CA ILE A 295 9.72 4.57 13.11
C ILE A 295 8.44 4.98 13.85
N GLY A 296 7.37 4.19 13.68
CA GLY A 296 6.10 4.36 14.40
C GLY A 296 6.06 3.73 15.79
N VAL A 297 7.18 3.19 16.26
CA VAL A 297 7.30 2.49 17.56
C VAL A 297 7.54 3.52 18.66
N LEU A 298 6.70 3.48 19.70
CA LEU A 298 6.91 4.27 20.92
C LEU A 298 7.96 3.58 21.81
N PRO A 299 8.86 4.34 22.49
CA PRO A 299 9.82 3.76 23.42
C PRO A 299 9.18 2.97 24.57
N PHE A 300 7.97 3.36 24.95
CA PHE A 300 7.14 2.71 25.97
C PHE A 300 5.67 2.76 25.54
N TYR A 301 4.97 1.62 25.58
CA TYR A 301 3.53 1.52 25.34
C TYR A 301 2.96 0.24 25.96
N ILE A 302 1.62 0.17 26.03
CA ILE A 302 0.91 -1.03 26.45
C ILE A 302 0.07 -1.61 25.32
N ASN A 303 0.02 -2.94 25.23
CA ASN A 303 -0.94 -3.65 24.41
C ASN A 303 -1.91 -4.42 25.30
N VAL A 304 -3.20 -4.13 25.13
CA VAL A 304 -4.30 -4.68 25.90
C VAL A 304 -5.05 -5.69 25.04
N GLU A 305 -5.09 -6.91 25.53
CA GLU A 305 -5.78 -8.03 24.91
C GLU A 305 -6.92 -8.47 25.82
N MET A 306 -8.13 -8.39 25.26
CA MET A 306 -9.37 -8.80 25.90
C MET A 306 -10.35 -9.20 24.79
N PRO A 307 -11.32 -10.08 25.08
CA PRO A 307 -12.40 -10.37 24.15
C PRO A 307 -13.25 -9.12 23.89
N SER A 308 -13.87 -9.05 22.71
CA SER A 308 -14.81 -7.98 22.34
C SER A 308 -16.24 -8.28 22.81
N VAL A 309 -16.57 -9.54 23.08
CA VAL A 309 -17.88 -10.02 23.49
C VAL A 309 -17.72 -10.97 24.67
N CYS A 310 -18.63 -10.90 25.64
CA CYS A 310 -18.70 -11.82 26.78
C CYS A 310 -20.16 -12.04 27.18
N HIS A 311 -20.43 -13.13 27.91
CA HIS A 311 -21.73 -13.33 28.55
C HIS A 311 -21.77 -12.72 29.96
N GLN A 312 -22.97 -12.38 30.40
CA GLN A 312 -23.22 -11.88 31.74
C GLN A 312 -22.74 -12.90 32.79
N GLY A 313 -22.01 -12.41 33.80
CA GLY A 313 -21.52 -13.25 34.90
C GLY A 313 -20.16 -13.91 34.63
N GLU A 314 -19.66 -13.88 33.39
CA GLU A 314 -18.32 -14.37 33.08
C GLU A 314 -17.22 -13.48 33.70
N GLN A 315 -16.14 -14.13 34.15
CA GLN A 315 -14.93 -13.46 34.61
C GLN A 315 -13.96 -13.33 33.43
N ILE A 316 -13.64 -12.09 33.06
CA ILE A 316 -12.84 -11.80 31.87
C ILE A 316 -11.42 -11.49 32.30
N GLY A 317 -10.47 -12.32 31.88
CA GLY A 317 -9.05 -12.04 32.04
C GLY A 317 -8.58 -11.02 31.01
N VAL A 318 -8.33 -9.78 31.42
CA VAL A 318 -7.68 -8.79 30.54
C VAL A 318 -6.16 -8.94 30.67
N ARG A 319 -5.49 -9.24 29.55
CA ARG A 319 -4.03 -9.37 29.49
C ARG A 319 -3.43 -8.06 29.03
N VAL A 320 -2.65 -7.41 29.90
CA VAL A 320 -1.93 -6.18 29.59
C VAL A 320 -0.46 -6.50 29.45
N THR A 321 0.07 -6.33 28.25
CA THR A 321 1.51 -6.47 27.94
C THR A 321 2.12 -5.08 27.91
N ILE A 322 3.19 -4.87 28.67
CA ILE A 322 3.88 -3.60 28.79
C ILE A 322 5.25 -3.76 28.16
N PHE A 323 5.55 -2.96 27.14
CA PHE A 323 6.79 -3.04 26.38
C PHE A 323 7.74 -1.91 26.76
N ASN A 324 9.00 -2.25 27.01
CA ASN A 324 10.09 -1.30 27.21
C ASN A 324 11.13 -1.47 26.09
N TYR A 325 11.13 -0.57 25.10
CA TYR A 325 12.14 -0.57 24.02
C TYR A 325 13.37 0.29 24.34
N MET A 326 13.46 0.86 25.54
CA MET A 326 14.61 1.66 25.96
C MET A 326 15.75 0.77 26.45
N THR A 327 16.95 1.34 26.49
CA THR A 327 18.17 0.69 26.97
C THR A 327 18.31 0.70 28.51
N LYS A 328 17.32 1.23 29.22
CA LYS A 328 17.30 1.32 30.68
C LYS A 328 16.07 0.61 31.23
N ASP A 329 16.22 0.06 32.42
CA ASP A 329 15.12 -0.53 33.16
C ASP A 329 14.09 0.53 33.56
N LEU A 330 12.83 0.12 33.66
CA LEU A 330 11.70 1.02 33.86
C LEU A 330 10.73 0.47 34.90
N GLU A 331 10.28 1.35 35.79
CA GLU A 331 9.17 1.09 36.71
C GLU A 331 7.89 1.69 36.14
N ALA A 332 6.86 0.85 36.00
CA ALA A 332 5.56 1.24 35.46
C ALA A 332 4.45 0.93 36.47
N VAL A 333 3.51 1.87 36.58
CA VAL A 333 2.25 1.67 37.32
C VAL A 333 1.14 1.46 36.31
N VAL A 334 0.55 0.26 36.32
CA VAL A 334 -0.65 -0.05 35.53
C VAL A 334 -1.87 0.19 36.39
N VAL A 335 -2.82 0.95 35.86
CA VAL A 335 -4.05 1.34 36.54
C VAL A 335 -5.25 0.88 35.71
N LEU A 336 -6.08 0.04 36.32
CA LEU A 336 -7.45 -0.20 35.85
C LEU A 336 -8.31 0.97 36.35
N GLY A 337 -8.88 1.73 35.41
CA GLY A 337 -9.73 2.88 35.76
C GLY A 337 -10.99 2.44 36.51
N SER A 338 -11.48 3.28 37.42
CA SER A 338 -12.74 3.03 38.12
C SER A 338 -13.93 3.20 37.16
N SER A 339 -14.89 2.29 37.23
CA SER A 339 -16.14 2.35 36.48
C SER A 339 -17.25 1.65 37.27
N PRO A 340 -18.50 2.14 37.24
CA PRO A 340 -19.64 1.43 37.83
C PRO A 340 -20.05 0.20 37.01
N HIS A 341 -19.57 0.08 35.76
CA HIS A 341 -20.00 -0.95 34.80
C HIS A 341 -19.23 -2.26 34.92
N TYR A 342 -18.09 -2.28 35.61
CA TYR A 342 -17.33 -3.50 35.87
C TYR A 342 -16.72 -3.47 37.26
N LYS A 343 -16.49 -4.66 37.82
CA LYS A 343 -15.78 -4.85 39.08
C LYS A 343 -14.47 -5.56 38.82
N PHE A 344 -13.45 -5.24 39.63
CA PHE A 344 -12.21 -5.99 39.64
C PHE A 344 -12.35 -7.25 40.49
N VAL A 345 -11.78 -8.37 40.04
CA VAL A 345 -11.75 -9.64 40.76
C VAL A 345 -10.43 -9.76 41.51
N HIS A 346 -10.49 -9.91 42.83
CA HIS A 346 -9.29 -10.16 43.63
C HIS A 346 -8.84 -11.60 43.48
N VAL A 347 -7.55 -11.78 43.19
CA VAL A 347 -6.88 -13.07 43.22
C VAL A 347 -6.32 -13.28 44.61
N GLU A 348 -6.75 -14.34 45.30
CA GLU A 348 -6.30 -14.64 46.66
C GLU A 348 -4.86 -15.17 46.68
N MET A 349 -4.28 -15.24 47.88
CA MET A 349 -2.94 -15.81 48.09
C MET A 349 -2.94 -17.25 47.55
N ASN A 350 -1.98 -17.58 46.68
CA ASN A 350 -1.86 -18.82 45.88
C ASN A 350 -2.57 -18.85 44.52
N GLY A 351 -3.17 -17.74 44.05
CA GLY A 351 -3.72 -17.69 42.69
C GLY A 351 -5.10 -18.35 42.54
N ILE A 352 -5.73 -18.73 43.65
CA ILE A 352 -7.02 -19.43 43.64
C ILE A 352 -8.14 -18.39 43.68
N VAL A 353 -9.11 -18.52 42.77
CA VAL A 353 -10.31 -17.68 42.71
C VAL A 353 -11.53 -18.58 42.73
N ARG A 354 -12.56 -18.23 43.51
CA ARG A 354 -13.86 -18.93 43.48
C ARG A 354 -14.58 -18.61 42.17
N SER A 355 -14.96 -19.64 41.41
CA SER A 355 -15.57 -19.47 40.08
C SER A 355 -16.92 -18.74 40.12
N TYR A 356 -17.78 -19.04 41.10
CA TYR A 356 -19.17 -18.54 41.12
C TYR A 356 -19.41 -17.35 42.05
N ASN A 357 -18.50 -17.07 42.98
CA ASN A 357 -18.62 -15.94 43.90
C ASN A 357 -17.23 -15.41 44.29
N PRO A 358 -16.53 -14.76 43.34
CA PRO A 358 -15.23 -14.17 43.63
C PRO A 358 -15.38 -12.91 44.50
N ARG A 359 -14.34 -12.62 45.30
CA ARG A 359 -14.26 -11.33 45.99
C ARG A 359 -14.05 -10.24 44.95
N THR A 360 -15.03 -9.35 44.83
CA THR A 360 -15.00 -8.24 43.87
C THR A 360 -14.99 -6.89 44.57
N SER A 361 -14.37 -5.89 43.95
CA SER A 361 -14.41 -4.51 44.41
C SER A 361 -14.61 -3.53 43.27
N PHE A 362 -15.23 -2.40 43.63
CA PHE A 362 -15.24 -1.21 42.79
C PHE A 362 -14.07 -0.30 43.16
N GLY A 363 -13.67 0.56 42.22
CA GLY A 363 -12.60 1.53 42.42
C GLY A 363 -11.47 1.39 41.42
N GLU A 364 -10.43 2.21 41.61
CA GLU A 364 -9.20 2.11 40.83
C GLU A 364 -8.29 1.05 41.43
N HIS A 365 -7.72 0.20 40.57
CA HIS A 365 -6.76 -0.82 40.98
C HIS A 365 -5.42 -0.55 40.31
N GLN A 366 -4.36 -0.45 41.12
CA GLN A 366 -3.01 -0.10 40.69
C GLN A 366 -2.06 -1.28 40.88
N PHE A 367 -1.19 -1.50 39.90
CA PHE A 367 -0.20 -2.57 39.88
C PHE A 367 1.16 -1.96 39.56
N PHE A 368 2.13 -2.20 40.44
CA PHE A 368 3.51 -1.76 40.24
C PHE A 368 4.30 -2.89 39.58
N VAL A 369 4.95 -2.60 38.46
CA VAL A 369 5.69 -3.58 37.66
C VAL A 369 7.06 -3.04 37.31
N TYR A 370 8.08 -3.89 37.47
CA TYR A 370 9.44 -3.62 37.05
C TYR A 370 9.73 -4.30 35.72
N ILE A 371 10.24 -3.55 34.75
CA ILE A 371 10.46 -4.01 33.37
C ILE A 371 11.93 -3.78 33.03
N LYS A 372 12.61 -4.85 32.60
CA LYS A 372 14.00 -4.75 32.16
C LYS A 372 14.13 -3.96 30.86
N ALA A 373 15.32 -3.45 30.58
CA ALA A 373 15.67 -2.84 29.31
C ALA A 373 15.40 -3.81 28.13
N GLN A 374 14.78 -3.30 27.06
CA GLN A 374 14.45 -4.08 25.85
C GLN A 374 13.58 -5.33 26.10
N ASP A 375 12.82 -5.35 27.19
CA ASP A 375 12.00 -6.48 27.62
C ASP A 375 10.51 -6.10 27.72
N ALA A 376 9.65 -7.10 27.93
CA ALA A 376 8.22 -6.93 28.15
C ALA A 376 7.75 -7.67 29.40
N SER A 377 6.75 -7.11 30.07
CA SER A 377 6.12 -7.74 31.24
C SER A 377 4.61 -7.83 31.04
N ILE A 378 3.97 -8.79 31.72
CA ILE A 378 2.54 -9.07 31.58
C ILE A 378 1.85 -8.88 32.92
N VAL A 379 0.72 -8.18 32.89
CA VAL A 379 -0.19 -8.00 34.03
C VAL A 379 -1.57 -8.53 33.64
N TYR A 380 -2.15 -9.35 34.52
CA TYR A 380 -3.50 -9.85 34.36
C TYR A 380 -4.47 -9.02 35.20
N LEU A 381 -5.50 -8.49 34.56
CA LEU A 381 -6.55 -7.69 35.18
C LEU A 381 -7.89 -8.40 34.98
N PRO A 382 -8.28 -9.32 35.88
CA PRO A 382 -9.57 -9.98 35.78
C PRO A 382 -10.70 -9.00 36.15
N ILE A 383 -11.70 -8.88 35.28
CA ILE A 383 -12.87 -8.02 35.46
C ILE A 383 -14.17 -8.79 35.28
N VAL A 384 -15.23 -8.36 35.97
CA VAL A 384 -16.59 -8.88 35.82
C VAL A 384 -17.54 -7.73 35.46
N PRO A 385 -18.30 -7.82 34.35
CA PRO A 385 -19.28 -6.79 33.98
C PRO A 385 -20.50 -6.82 34.91
N THR A 386 -21.09 -5.65 35.17
CA THR A 386 -22.29 -5.51 36.02
C THR A 386 -23.56 -5.20 35.23
N ILE A 387 -23.43 -4.66 34.02
CA ILE A 387 -24.55 -4.29 33.15
C ILE A 387 -24.49 -5.05 31.83
N LEU A 388 -25.65 -5.21 31.19
CA LEU A 388 -25.77 -5.70 29.82
C LEU A 388 -25.49 -4.59 28.80
N GLY A 389 -24.98 -4.94 27.62
CA GLY A 389 -24.67 -4.01 26.55
C GLY A 389 -23.20 -3.56 26.52
N ASP A 390 -22.95 -2.39 25.93
CA ASP A 390 -21.59 -1.92 25.66
C ASP A 390 -20.94 -1.26 26.89
N ILE A 391 -19.75 -1.77 27.24
CA ILE A 391 -18.93 -1.25 28.34
C ILE A 391 -17.59 -0.79 27.77
N LYS A 392 -17.10 0.36 28.26
CA LYS A 392 -15.76 0.86 27.95
C LYS A 392 -14.81 0.61 29.12
N VAL A 393 -13.84 -0.26 28.92
CA VAL A 393 -12.78 -0.56 29.88
C VAL A 393 -11.60 0.39 29.63
N LYS A 394 -11.19 1.12 30.68
CA LYS A 394 -10.08 2.07 30.63
C LYS A 394 -8.87 1.51 31.36
N ILE A 395 -7.77 1.36 30.65
CA ILE A 395 -6.49 0.89 31.21
C ILE A 395 -5.44 1.93 30.92
N MET A 396 -4.65 2.23 31.94
CA MET A 396 -3.60 3.24 31.88
C MET A 396 -2.30 2.62 32.37
N ALA A 397 -1.19 2.97 31.74
CA ALA A 397 0.14 2.69 32.28
C ALA A 397 0.93 3.99 32.35
N SER A 398 1.50 4.27 33.51
CA SER A 398 2.30 5.47 33.75
C SER A 398 3.68 5.12 34.25
N THR A 399 4.67 5.84 33.73
CA THR A 399 6.08 5.78 34.11
C THR A 399 6.58 7.21 34.31
N LEU A 400 7.82 7.38 34.76
CA LEU A 400 8.45 8.71 34.88
C LEU A 400 8.59 9.44 33.53
N ILE A 401 8.62 8.69 32.41
CA ILE A 401 8.88 9.20 31.07
C ILE A 401 7.57 9.55 30.35
N GLY A 402 6.56 8.71 30.53
CA GLY A 402 5.32 8.84 29.78
C GLY A 402 4.18 8.04 30.34
N LYS A 403 2.99 8.34 29.82
CA LYS A 403 1.73 7.71 30.18
C LYS A 403 1.03 7.28 28.90
N ASP A 404 0.63 6.02 28.84
CA ASP A 404 -0.24 5.52 27.77
C ASP A 404 -1.60 5.09 28.33
N VAL A 405 -2.63 5.29 27.53
CA VAL A 405 -4.02 5.03 27.90
C VAL A 405 -4.72 4.34 26.75
N VAL A 406 -5.30 3.20 27.04
CA VAL A 406 -6.03 2.35 26.10
C VAL A 406 -7.48 2.22 26.58
N TYR A 407 -8.41 2.45 25.66
CA TYR A 407 -9.82 2.17 25.84
C TYR A 407 -10.19 0.96 25.00
N LYS A 408 -10.88 0.00 25.58
CA LYS A 408 -11.41 -1.17 24.88
C LYS A 408 -12.90 -1.29 25.14
N ASN A 409 -13.64 -1.58 24.08
CA ASN A 409 -15.08 -1.80 24.15
C ASN A 409 -15.32 -3.29 24.36
N LEU A 410 -16.24 -3.62 25.27
CA LEU A 410 -16.70 -4.96 25.58
C LEU A 410 -18.22 -4.98 25.44
N HIS A 411 -18.75 -5.87 24.62
CA HIS A 411 -20.18 -6.08 24.48
C HIS A 411 -20.63 -7.23 25.38
N VAL A 412 -21.47 -6.94 26.37
CA VAL A 412 -21.99 -7.93 27.32
C VAL A 412 -23.34 -8.44 26.82
N LEU A 413 -23.36 -9.71 26.43
CA LEU A 413 -24.57 -10.44 26.07
C LEU A 413 -25.26 -10.95 27.33
N ALA A 414 -26.58 -11.07 27.25
CA ALA A 414 -27.32 -11.82 28.25
C ALA A 414 -26.91 -13.30 28.19
N ASP A 415 -27.10 -13.99 29.31
CA ASP A 415 -26.98 -15.44 29.35
C ASP A 415 -28.19 -16.10 28.65
N GLY A 416 -28.00 -17.33 28.16
CA GLY A 416 -29.03 -18.11 27.45
C GLY A 416 -29.12 -17.86 25.94
N LEU A 417 -30.21 -18.37 25.33
CA LEU A 417 -30.42 -18.38 23.88
C LEU A 417 -31.51 -17.37 23.48
N PRO A 418 -31.23 -16.42 22.55
CA PRO A 418 -32.20 -15.41 22.14
C PRO A 418 -33.38 -16.04 21.39
N GLN A 419 -34.59 -15.64 21.77
CA GLN A 419 -35.84 -16.06 21.11
C GLN A 419 -36.44 -14.86 20.36
N TYR A 420 -36.50 -14.96 19.03
CA TYR A 420 -37.06 -13.92 18.18
C TYR A 420 -38.55 -14.16 17.94
N ARG A 421 -39.39 -13.16 18.26
CA ARG A 421 -40.82 -13.14 17.92
C ARG A 421 -41.07 -11.91 17.06
N HIS A 422 -41.67 -12.11 15.88
CA HIS A 422 -41.97 -11.02 14.94
C HIS A 422 -43.45 -11.02 14.57
N GLN A 423 -44.01 -9.83 14.37
CA GLN A 423 -45.33 -9.63 13.79
C GLN A 423 -45.27 -8.40 12.87
N SER A 424 -45.76 -8.56 11.65
CA SER A 424 -45.83 -7.47 10.65
C SER A 424 -47.28 -7.20 10.29
N ILE A 425 -47.61 -5.93 10.08
CA ILE A 425 -48.94 -5.46 9.68
C ILE A 425 -48.78 -4.47 8.52
N LEU A 426 -49.61 -4.62 7.48
CA LEU A 426 -49.71 -3.65 6.40
C LEU A 426 -50.77 -2.60 6.75
N LEU A 427 -50.37 -1.33 6.77
CA LEU A 427 -51.26 -0.20 7.03
C LEU A 427 -51.69 0.43 5.71
N ASP A 428 -52.92 0.17 5.29
CA ASP A 428 -53.54 0.79 4.11
C ASP A 428 -54.52 1.88 4.54
N LEU A 429 -54.21 3.14 4.18
CA LEU A 429 -55.05 4.30 4.43
C LEU A 429 -55.82 4.78 3.19
N SER A 430 -55.78 4.04 2.07
CA SER A 430 -56.43 4.45 0.81
C SER A 430 -57.95 4.65 0.97
N ASN A 431 -58.60 3.80 1.76
CA ASN A 431 -60.05 3.80 1.95
C ASN A 431 -60.51 4.40 3.29
N ARG A 432 -59.60 4.71 4.22
CA ARG A 432 -59.93 5.15 5.59
C ARG A 432 -58.87 6.11 6.15
N ALA A 433 -59.30 7.21 6.75
CA ALA A 433 -58.41 8.20 7.36
C ALA A 433 -57.75 7.74 8.68
N TYR A 434 -58.35 6.76 9.38
CA TYR A 434 -57.83 6.20 10.62
C TYR A 434 -57.99 4.68 10.63
N VAL A 435 -56.90 3.97 10.91
CA VAL A 435 -56.86 2.50 11.05
C VAL A 435 -56.10 2.16 12.33
N PHE A 436 -56.78 1.50 13.27
CA PHE A 436 -56.17 0.96 14.49
C PHE A 436 -56.05 -0.56 14.35
N GLN A 437 -54.83 -1.07 14.40
CA GLN A 437 -54.56 -2.50 14.47
C GLN A 437 -53.57 -2.77 15.61
N TYR A 438 -53.86 -3.81 16.40
CA TYR A 438 -53.03 -4.20 17.53
C TYR A 438 -52.03 -5.27 17.12
N MET A 439 -50.75 -5.04 17.42
CA MET A 439 -49.70 -6.04 17.32
C MET A 439 -49.68 -6.85 18.62
N HIS A 440 -50.14 -8.10 18.55
CA HIS A 440 -50.11 -9.07 19.64
C HIS A 440 -48.87 -9.96 19.54
N VAL A 441 -47.76 -9.49 20.10
CA VAL A 441 -46.60 -10.34 20.34
C VAL A 441 -46.76 -10.93 21.74
N ASN A 442 -47.06 -12.23 21.81
CA ASN A 442 -47.10 -12.92 23.11
C ASN A 442 -45.71 -12.81 23.74
N VAL A 443 -45.58 -12.19 24.91
CA VAL A 443 -44.36 -12.17 25.72
C VAL A 443 -44.79 -12.45 27.16
N THR A 444 -44.04 -13.30 27.85
CA THR A 444 -44.28 -13.60 29.27
C THR A 444 -43.81 -12.42 30.13
N ASP A 445 -44.67 -11.88 30.99
CA ASP A 445 -44.31 -10.73 31.84
C ASP A 445 -43.38 -11.12 32.99
N VAL A 446 -43.53 -12.33 33.54
CA VAL A 446 -42.74 -12.79 34.69
C VAL A 446 -41.60 -13.69 34.22
N PRO A 447 -40.34 -13.38 34.57
CA PRO A 447 -39.18 -14.18 34.14
C PRO A 447 -38.97 -15.45 34.97
N THR A 448 -39.33 -15.42 36.25
CA THR A 448 -39.12 -16.52 37.20
C THR A 448 -40.28 -17.49 37.18
N ILE A 449 -39.97 -18.78 37.03
CA ILE A 449 -40.95 -19.85 37.21
C ILE A 449 -40.99 -20.19 38.71
N PRO A 450 -42.16 -20.12 39.36
CA PRO A 450 -42.24 -20.51 40.77
C PRO A 450 -41.81 -21.97 40.96
N TYR A 451 -40.95 -22.22 41.95
CA TYR A 451 -40.46 -23.55 42.32
C TYR A 451 -39.55 -24.27 41.29
N GLU A 452 -39.10 -23.58 40.25
CA GLU A 452 -38.11 -24.09 39.29
C GLU A 452 -36.86 -23.20 39.28
N GLU A 453 -35.70 -23.78 38.99
CA GLU A 453 -34.45 -23.02 38.80
C GLU A 453 -34.43 -22.32 37.42
N ASP A 454 -35.14 -22.89 36.45
CA ASP A 454 -35.27 -22.36 35.11
C ASP A 454 -36.06 -21.06 35.07
N ARG A 455 -35.73 -20.22 34.08
CA ARG A 455 -36.35 -18.91 33.88
C ARG A 455 -36.81 -18.79 32.45
N TYR A 456 -37.94 -18.13 32.23
CA TYR A 456 -38.46 -17.88 30.88
C TYR A 456 -37.56 -16.92 30.08
N TYR A 457 -36.97 -15.93 30.75
CA TYR A 457 -36.03 -15.00 30.14
C TYR A 457 -35.13 -14.34 31.20
N VAL A 458 -33.97 -13.83 30.76
CA VAL A 458 -33.00 -13.13 31.64
C VAL A 458 -33.41 -11.67 31.83
N PHE A 459 -33.28 -11.14 33.04
CA PHE A 459 -33.59 -9.74 33.34
C PHE A 459 -32.80 -8.77 32.45
N GLY A 460 -33.50 -7.82 31.82
CA GLY A 460 -32.89 -6.81 30.94
C GLY A 460 -32.46 -7.32 29.56
N SER A 461 -32.74 -8.58 29.22
CA SER A 461 -32.46 -9.14 27.89
C SER A 461 -33.50 -8.77 26.83
N ASN A 462 -34.70 -8.37 27.26
CA ASN A 462 -35.81 -8.03 26.39
C ASN A 462 -35.50 -6.78 25.56
N LYS A 463 -35.58 -6.93 24.23
CA LYS A 463 -35.41 -5.86 23.25
C LYS A 463 -36.57 -5.91 22.27
N ALA A 464 -37.18 -4.76 22.02
CA ALA A 464 -38.23 -4.60 21.01
C ALA A 464 -37.78 -3.56 19.99
N THR A 465 -37.91 -3.89 18.71
CA THR A 465 -37.60 -3.00 17.59
C THR A 465 -38.85 -2.87 16.73
N VAL A 466 -39.30 -1.63 16.52
CA VAL A 466 -40.44 -1.34 15.63
C VAL A 466 -39.89 -0.64 14.40
N SER A 467 -40.20 -1.17 13.22
CA SER A 467 -39.84 -0.58 11.92
C SER A 467 -41.10 -0.24 11.15
N VAL A 468 -41.21 0.99 10.66
CA VAL A 468 -42.30 1.46 9.79
C VAL A 468 -41.70 1.85 8.46
N VAL A 469 -42.24 1.32 7.37
CA VAL A 469 -41.74 1.59 6.01
C VAL A 469 -42.91 1.94 5.11
N GLY A 470 -42.71 2.95 4.25
CA GLY A 470 -43.73 3.44 3.30
C GLY A 470 -43.86 2.61 2.03
N ASP A 471 -43.38 1.36 2.04
CA ASP A 471 -43.30 0.48 0.88
C ASP A 471 -43.70 -0.94 1.27
N VAL A 472 -44.26 -1.69 0.31
CA VAL A 472 -44.70 -3.08 0.47
C VAL A 472 -43.51 -4.03 0.56
N VAL A 473 -42.38 -3.69 -0.06
CA VAL A 473 -41.17 -4.52 -0.10
C VAL A 473 -40.36 -4.43 1.21
N GLY A 474 -40.77 -3.57 2.14
CA GLY A 474 -40.04 -3.32 3.39
C GLY A 474 -38.83 -2.41 3.19
N PRO A 475 -37.96 -2.27 4.20
CA PRO A 475 -36.83 -1.35 4.12
C PRO A 475 -35.80 -1.86 3.10
N ILE A 476 -35.46 -1.06 2.10
CA ILE A 476 -34.55 -1.42 1.01
C ILE A 476 -33.13 -1.75 1.54
N PHE A 477 -32.71 -1.12 2.64
CA PHE A 477 -31.46 -1.43 3.35
C PHE A 477 -31.67 -1.38 4.87
N PRO A 478 -32.09 -2.49 5.52
CA PRO A 478 -32.29 -2.52 6.97
C PRO A 478 -30.96 -2.41 7.73
N THR A 479 -29.88 -2.98 7.16
CA THR A 479 -28.51 -2.90 7.67
C THR A 479 -27.57 -2.70 6.49
N MET A 480 -26.49 -1.97 6.67
CA MET A 480 -25.45 -1.79 5.65
C MET A 480 -24.13 -2.34 6.20
N PRO A 481 -23.52 -3.35 5.56
CA PRO A 481 -23.93 -4.03 4.32
C PRO A 481 -25.07 -5.08 4.50
N VAL A 482 -25.84 -5.33 3.43
CA VAL A 482 -26.86 -6.41 3.39
C VAL A 482 -26.19 -7.72 3.02
N ASN A 483 -26.08 -8.60 4.01
CA ASN A 483 -25.42 -9.89 3.89
C ASN A 483 -26.31 -11.00 4.48
N ALA A 484 -26.00 -12.26 4.18
CA ALA A 484 -26.71 -13.41 4.76
C ALA A 484 -26.65 -13.42 6.31
N THR A 485 -25.54 -12.97 6.90
CA THR A 485 -25.38 -12.81 8.35
C THR A 485 -26.31 -11.76 8.94
N SER A 486 -26.44 -10.60 8.29
CA SER A 486 -27.24 -9.50 8.82
C SER A 486 -28.74 -9.69 8.63
N LEU A 487 -29.16 -10.37 7.58
CA LEU A 487 -30.58 -10.59 7.29
C LEU A 487 -31.14 -11.90 7.88
N MET A 488 -30.37 -12.99 7.81
CA MET A 488 -30.83 -14.33 8.20
C MET A 488 -30.09 -14.91 9.41
N GLY A 489 -29.03 -14.25 9.90
CA GLY A 489 -28.20 -14.79 10.99
C GLY A 489 -27.37 -16.02 10.59
N LEU A 490 -27.24 -16.30 9.29
CA LEU A 490 -26.45 -17.43 8.78
C LEU A 490 -24.98 -17.03 8.59
N PRO A 491 -24.00 -17.93 8.78
CA PRO A 491 -22.60 -17.66 8.48
C PRO A 491 -22.39 -17.32 6.99
N MET A 492 -21.19 -16.89 6.59
CA MET A 492 -20.85 -16.49 5.21
C MET A 492 -19.69 -17.32 4.63
N ASP A 493 -19.75 -18.63 4.78
CA ASP A 493 -18.66 -19.54 4.41
C ASP A 493 -18.84 -20.15 3.01
N CYS A 494 -20.07 -20.20 2.48
CA CYS A 494 -20.37 -20.84 1.20
C CYS A 494 -20.67 -19.85 0.06
N ALA A 495 -20.50 -20.32 -1.18
CA ALA A 495 -20.78 -19.53 -2.37
C ALA A 495 -22.24 -19.08 -2.46
N GLU A 496 -23.19 -19.89 -1.96
CA GLU A 496 -24.62 -19.54 -1.94
C GLU A 496 -24.89 -18.27 -1.14
N GLN A 497 -24.29 -18.13 0.05
CA GLN A 497 -24.44 -16.95 0.90
C GLN A 497 -23.81 -15.70 0.26
N THR A 498 -22.70 -15.87 -0.46
CA THR A 498 -22.09 -14.77 -1.23
C THR A 498 -22.98 -14.35 -2.41
N MET A 499 -23.58 -15.32 -3.13
CA MET A 499 -24.50 -15.07 -4.23
C MET A 499 -25.79 -14.41 -3.72
N PHE A 500 -26.30 -14.82 -2.56
CA PHE A 500 -27.42 -14.17 -1.89
C PHE A 500 -27.13 -12.69 -1.61
N SER A 501 -25.94 -12.40 -1.06
CA SER A 501 -25.54 -11.02 -0.75
C SER A 501 -25.39 -10.18 -2.03
N PHE A 502 -24.86 -10.76 -3.11
CA PHE A 502 -24.81 -10.12 -4.42
C PHE A 502 -26.21 -9.85 -4.99
N ALA A 503 -27.08 -10.87 -5.00
CA ALA A 503 -28.44 -10.79 -5.52
C ALA A 503 -29.28 -9.77 -4.74
N ALA A 504 -29.20 -9.76 -3.40
CA ALA A 504 -29.91 -8.81 -2.55
C ALA A 504 -29.54 -7.36 -2.88
N ASN A 505 -28.25 -7.06 -3.04
CA ASN A 505 -27.79 -5.72 -3.44
C ASN A 505 -28.16 -5.39 -4.91
N MET A 506 -28.13 -6.36 -5.81
CA MET A 506 -28.55 -6.18 -7.20
C MET A 506 -30.05 -5.87 -7.32
N TYR A 507 -30.92 -6.64 -6.65
CA TYR A 507 -32.37 -6.44 -6.72
C TYR A 507 -32.80 -5.14 -6.04
N THR A 508 -32.19 -4.77 -4.91
CA THR A 508 -32.48 -3.50 -4.24
C THR A 508 -32.06 -2.28 -5.08
N THR A 509 -30.87 -2.32 -5.71
CA THR A 509 -30.46 -1.27 -6.65
C THR A 509 -31.32 -1.24 -7.91
N TRP A 510 -31.77 -2.39 -8.41
CA TRP A 510 -32.69 -2.45 -9.54
C TRP A 510 -34.06 -1.85 -9.19
N PHE A 511 -34.59 -2.17 -8.01
CA PHE A 511 -35.83 -1.58 -7.50
C PHE A 511 -35.75 -0.06 -7.36
N MET A 512 -34.67 0.47 -6.76
CA MET A 512 -34.44 1.92 -6.64
C MET A 512 -34.32 2.65 -7.98
N ARG A 513 -33.97 1.94 -9.06
CA ARG A 513 -33.87 2.53 -10.41
C ARG A 513 -35.22 2.57 -11.13
N LEU A 514 -36.13 1.67 -10.79
CA LEU A 514 -37.46 1.56 -11.43
C LEU A 514 -38.52 2.46 -10.79
N ILE A 515 -38.29 2.88 -9.54
CA ILE A 515 -38.99 4.00 -8.89
C ILE A 515 -38.40 5.31 -9.39
#